data_AF-A0A4Q3RLZ1-F1
#
_entry.id   AF-A0A4Q3RLZ1-F1
#
_cell.length_a   1.000
_cell.length_b   1.000
_cell.length_c   1.000
_cell.angle_alpha   90.00
_cell.angle_beta   90.00
_cell.angle_gamma   90.00
#
_symmetry.space_group_name_H-M   'P 1'
#
loop_
_entity.id
_entity.type
_entity.pdbx_description
1 polymer ?
#
loop_
_entity_poly.entity_id
_entity_poly.type
_entity_poly.pdbx_seq_one_letter_code
_entity_poly.pdbx_strand_id
1 'polypeptide(L)'
;MAVHKIINDPVYGFITIDDELILELIAHPYYQRLRRIHQMAMAHLVYPGAVHTRLHHSLGAYHLMRCALQELCSKGIDITVEEQQAAKIAILLHDIGHGPFSHALEHTLVDGMHHEEISLLIIRDLNEKFNGRLQMAIDIFTDVYPKKFLHQLVSGQLDVDRMDYLTRDSFFTGVI
;
A
#
# COMPACT_ATOMS: atom_id res chain seq x y z
N MET A 1 9.89 -5.44 24.13
CA MET A 1 8.44 -5.74 24.07
C MET A 1 8.11 -6.04 22.63
N ALA A 2 7.33 -7.08 22.34
CA ALA A 2 6.88 -7.33 20.97
C ALA A 2 6.08 -6.12 20.47
N VAL A 3 6.39 -5.63 19.27
CA VAL A 3 5.70 -4.50 18.65
C VAL A 3 4.24 -4.91 18.40
N HIS A 4 3.29 -4.14 18.94
CA HIS A 4 1.88 -4.36 18.70
C HIS A 4 1.16 -3.01 18.66
N LYS A 5 0.73 -2.61 17.46
CA LYS A 5 -0.03 -1.38 17.23
C LYS A 5 -1.34 -1.74 16.55
N ILE A 6 -2.43 -1.17 17.04
CA ILE A 6 -3.74 -1.26 16.41
C ILE A 6 -4.11 0.13 15.88
N ILE A 7 -4.58 0.17 14.64
CA ILE A 7 -5.15 1.35 13.99
C ILE A 7 -6.61 1.05 13.69
N ASN A 8 -7.50 1.96 14.08
CA ASN A 8 -8.92 1.87 13.73
C ASN A 8 -9.09 2.28 12.27
N ASP A 9 -9.78 1.44 11.50
CA ASP A 9 -10.18 1.72 10.13
C ASP A 9 -11.69 1.49 10.01
N PRO A 10 -12.46 2.45 9.48
CA PRO A 10 -13.92 2.31 9.41
C PRO A 10 -14.39 1.25 8.41
N VAL A 11 -13.53 0.81 7.47
CA VAL A 11 -13.88 -0.19 6.46
C VAL A 11 -13.62 -1.60 7.00
N TYR A 12 -12.50 -1.84 7.68
CA TYR A 12 -12.10 -3.18 8.16
C TYR A 12 -12.09 -3.35 9.68
N GLY A 13 -12.43 -2.32 10.45
CA GLY A 13 -12.40 -2.35 11.91
C GLY A 13 -10.99 -2.11 12.47
N PHE A 14 -10.22 -3.18 12.70
CA PHE A 14 -8.90 -3.08 13.32
C PHE A 14 -7.78 -3.55 12.40
N ILE A 15 -6.85 -2.64 12.10
CA ILE A 15 -5.62 -2.95 11.38
C ILE A 15 -4.50 -3.15 12.40
N THR A 16 -4.01 -4.39 12.50
CA THR A 16 -2.89 -4.76 13.39
C THR A 16 -1.56 -4.63 12.66
N ILE A 17 -0.62 -3.92 13.28
CA ILE A 17 0.79 -3.87 12.90
C ILE A 17 1.59 -4.56 14.02
N ASP A 18 2.16 -5.71 13.69
CA ASP A 18 2.92 -6.60 14.58
C ASP A 18 4.39 -6.76 14.16
N ASP A 19 4.87 -5.85 13.29
CA ASP A 19 6.20 -5.89 12.69
C ASP A 19 6.90 -4.53 12.87
N GLU A 20 8.12 -4.56 13.39
CA GLU A 20 8.90 -3.37 13.73
C GLU A 20 9.29 -2.56 12.47
N LEU A 21 9.75 -3.23 11.41
CA LEU A 21 10.13 -2.56 10.17
C LEU A 21 8.93 -1.89 9.51
N ILE A 22 7.79 -2.57 9.48
CA ILE A 22 6.55 -1.98 8.96
C ILE A 22 6.13 -0.77 9.79
N LEU A 23 6.23 -0.84 11.12
CA LEU A 23 5.90 0.29 11.98
C LEU A 23 6.86 1.49 11.75
N GLU A 24 8.15 1.23 11.56
CA GLU A 24 9.14 2.26 11.20
C GLU A 24 8.83 2.90 9.84
N LEU A 25 8.47 2.10 8.83
CA LEU A 25 8.06 2.59 7.51
C LEU A 25 6.79 3.43 7.61
N ILE A 26 5.80 2.99 8.38
CA ILE A 26 4.59 3.78 8.64
C ILE A 26 4.95 5.10 9.29
N ALA A 27 5.87 5.13 10.26
CA ALA A 27 6.29 6.36 10.92
C ALA A 27 7.11 7.31 10.02
N HIS A 28 7.70 6.81 8.93
CA HIS A 28 8.59 7.58 8.07
C HIS A 28 7.88 8.77 7.39
N PRO A 29 8.52 9.95 7.27
CA PRO A 29 7.91 11.14 6.67
C PRO A 29 7.35 10.94 5.25
N TYR A 30 8.00 10.13 4.42
CA TYR A 30 7.52 9.81 3.07
C TYR A 30 6.17 9.11 3.10
N TYR A 31 5.95 8.22 4.05
CA TYR A 31 4.69 7.52 4.21
C TYR A 31 3.63 8.43 4.87
N GLN A 32 4.01 9.15 5.93
CA GLN A 32 3.12 10.09 6.63
C GLN A 32 2.61 11.22 5.73
N ARG A 33 3.29 11.53 4.63
CA ARG A 33 2.81 12.45 3.58
C ARG A 33 1.47 12.03 2.96
N LEU A 34 1.20 10.73 2.87
CA LEU A 34 -0.05 10.20 2.29
C LEU A 34 -1.31 10.62 3.08
N ARG A 35 -1.16 11.16 4.30
CA ARG A 35 -2.26 11.82 5.05
C ARG A 35 -2.83 13.05 4.36
N ARG A 36 -2.06 13.67 3.47
CA ARG A 36 -2.41 14.96 2.86
C ARG A 36 -2.80 14.83 1.39
N ILE A 37 -2.95 13.60 0.90
CA ILE A 37 -3.26 13.29 -0.50
C ILE A 37 -4.56 12.50 -0.53
N HIS A 38 -5.63 13.13 -1.00
CA HIS A 38 -6.91 12.46 -1.19
C HIS A 38 -6.79 11.30 -2.17
N GLN A 39 -7.44 10.18 -1.87
CA GLN A 39 -7.47 9.01 -2.75
C GLN A 39 -8.12 9.38 -4.09
N MET A 40 -9.30 9.99 -4.02
CA MET A 40 -10.11 10.33 -5.18
C MET A 40 -9.97 11.80 -5.60
N ALA A 41 -8.79 12.40 -5.42
CA ALA A 41 -8.49 13.79 -5.79
C ALA A 41 -9.61 14.80 -5.40
N MET A 42 -10.34 15.33 -6.38
CA MET A 42 -11.40 16.34 -6.20
C MET A 42 -12.81 15.76 -6.03
N ALA A 43 -12.98 14.43 -5.92
CA ALA A 43 -14.29 13.81 -5.80
C ALA A 43 -15.08 14.32 -4.59
N HIS A 44 -14.40 14.75 -3.53
CA HIS A 44 -15.01 15.39 -2.36
C HIS A 44 -15.83 16.66 -2.67
N LEU A 45 -15.62 17.29 -3.83
CA LEU A 45 -16.43 18.43 -4.28
C LEU A 45 -17.84 18.03 -4.74
N VAL A 46 -18.05 16.75 -5.10
CA VAL A 46 -19.34 16.19 -5.53
C VAL A 46 -19.89 15.21 -4.50
N TYR A 47 -19.02 14.39 -3.91
CA TYR A 47 -19.31 13.43 -2.85
C TYR A 47 -18.63 13.91 -1.56
N PRO A 48 -19.27 14.72 -0.70
CA PRO A 48 -18.62 15.32 0.47
C PRO A 48 -18.01 14.31 1.46
N GLY A 49 -18.42 13.05 1.41
CA GLY A 49 -17.85 11.95 2.19
C GLY A 49 -16.52 11.39 1.64
N ALA A 50 -16.17 11.63 0.37
CA ALA A 50 -14.97 11.12 -0.30
C ALA A 50 -13.67 11.84 0.13
N VAL A 51 -13.46 11.94 1.45
CA VAL A 51 -12.35 12.66 2.09
C VAL A 51 -11.19 11.74 2.48
N HIS A 52 -11.32 10.42 2.28
CA HIS A 52 -10.27 9.47 2.57
C HIS A 52 -9.02 9.76 1.73
N THR A 53 -7.89 9.30 2.27
CA THR A 53 -6.56 9.65 1.76
C THR A 53 -5.81 8.40 1.36
N ARG A 54 -4.74 8.55 0.58
CA ARG A 54 -3.86 7.43 0.19
C ARG A 54 -3.28 6.67 1.38
N LEU A 55 -3.15 7.33 2.54
CA LEU A 55 -2.78 6.64 3.78
C LEU A 55 -3.83 5.60 4.19
N HIS A 56 -5.12 5.97 4.16
CA HIS A 56 -6.20 5.06 4.53
C HIS A 56 -6.22 3.85 3.59
N HIS A 57 -6.09 4.12 2.30
CA HIS A 57 -6.03 3.10 1.27
C HIS A 57 -4.83 2.14 1.46
N SER A 58 -3.62 2.69 1.57
CA SER A 58 -2.40 1.89 1.77
C SER A 58 -2.44 1.02 3.04
N LEU A 59 -2.98 1.54 4.16
CA LEU A 59 -3.17 0.75 5.39
C LEU A 59 -4.20 -0.37 5.18
N GLY A 60 -5.28 -0.08 4.45
CA GLY A 60 -6.30 -1.05 4.09
C GLY A 60 -5.79 -2.17 3.18
N ALA A 61 -5.04 -1.82 2.13
CA ALA A 61 -4.39 -2.77 1.25
C ALA A 61 -3.35 -3.64 2.00
N TYR A 62 -2.61 -3.05 2.94
CA TYR A 62 -1.75 -3.80 3.88
C TYR A 62 -2.54 -4.82 4.71
N HIS A 63 -3.71 -4.42 5.25
CA HIS A 63 -4.57 -5.32 6.01
C HIS A 63 -5.04 -6.50 5.16
N LEU A 64 -5.53 -6.23 3.95
CA LEU A 64 -5.97 -7.27 3.02
C LEU A 64 -4.82 -8.19 2.59
N MET A 65 -3.60 -7.67 2.39
CA MET A 65 -2.42 -8.50 2.13
C MET A 65 -2.12 -9.45 3.27
N ARG A 66 -2.19 -8.98 4.53
CA ARG A 66 -2.01 -9.85 5.71
C ARG A 66 -3.04 -10.99 5.71
N CYS A 67 -4.31 -10.68 5.44
CA CYS A 67 -5.37 -11.68 5.32
C CYS A 67 -5.10 -12.68 4.18
N ALA A 68 -4.72 -12.19 2.99
CA ALA A 68 -4.44 -13.02 1.83
C ALA A 68 -3.28 -13.99 2.09
N LEU A 69 -2.18 -13.51 2.68
CA LEU A 69 -1.02 -14.33 3.03
C LEU A 69 -1.40 -15.39 4.07
N GLN A 70 -2.16 -15.02 5.10
CA GLN A 70 -2.65 -15.96 6.12
C GLN A 70 -3.52 -17.07 5.50
N GLU A 71 -4.42 -16.71 4.58
CA GLU A 71 -5.27 -17.66 3.87
C GLU A 71 -4.50 -18.58 2.91
N LEU A 72 -3.43 -18.09 2.28
CA LEU A 72 -2.58 -18.94 1.45
C LEU A 72 -1.76 -19.92 2.29
N CYS A 73 -1.18 -19.45 3.40
CA CYS A 73 -0.46 -20.32 4.34
C CYS A 73 -1.38 -21.38 4.96
N SER A 74 -2.62 -21.04 5.31
CA SER A 74 -3.59 -22.00 5.86
C SER A 74 -3.95 -23.12 4.87
N LYS A 75 -3.84 -22.84 3.57
CA LYS A 75 -4.05 -23.80 2.47
C LYS A 75 -2.79 -24.57 2.08
N GLY A 76 -1.70 -24.43 2.85
CA GLY A 76 -0.45 -25.16 2.63
C GLY A 76 0.47 -24.57 1.57
N ILE A 77 0.24 -23.32 1.14
CA ILE A 77 1.21 -22.61 0.30
C ILE A 77 2.40 -22.19 1.16
N ASP A 78 3.59 -22.59 0.74
CA ASP A 78 4.83 -22.22 1.42
C ASP A 78 5.16 -20.74 1.17
N ILE A 79 5.10 -19.94 2.23
CA ILE A 79 5.47 -18.52 2.24
C ILE A 79 6.28 -18.24 3.51
N THR A 80 7.55 -17.89 3.35
CA THR A 80 8.44 -17.62 4.49
C THR A 80 8.04 -16.34 5.23
N VAL A 81 8.55 -16.15 6.45
CA VAL A 81 8.29 -14.93 7.23
C VAL A 81 8.82 -13.70 6.50
N GLU A 82 9.97 -13.83 5.83
CA GLU A 82 10.60 -12.78 5.03
C GLU A 82 9.77 -12.44 3.78
N GLU A 83 9.23 -13.44 3.08
CA GLU A 83 8.33 -13.23 1.94
C GLU A 83 7.03 -12.55 2.37
N GLN A 84 6.46 -12.95 3.51
CA GLN A 84 5.28 -12.30 4.08
C GLN A 84 5.56 -10.83 4.45
N GLN A 85 6.70 -10.56 5.09
CA GLN A 85 7.13 -9.19 5.42
C GLN A 85 7.32 -8.36 4.15
N ALA A 86 8.00 -8.91 3.14
CA ALA A 86 8.29 -8.23 1.88
C ALA A 86 7.03 -7.93 1.07
N ALA A 87 6.08 -8.87 0.96
CA ALA A 87 4.81 -8.65 0.29
C ALA A 87 3.95 -7.57 1.00
N LYS A 88 3.92 -7.60 2.34
CA LYS A 88 3.29 -6.55 3.16
C LYS A 88 3.93 -5.17 2.95
N ILE A 89 5.26 -5.10 2.84
CA ILE A 89 5.96 -3.83 2.56
C ILE A 89 5.68 -3.36 1.14
N ALA A 90 5.69 -4.26 0.15
CA ALA A 90 5.45 -3.93 -1.25
C ALA A 90 4.07 -3.28 -1.42
N ILE A 91 3.01 -3.86 -0.85
CA ILE A 91 1.68 -3.25 -0.91
C ILE A 91 1.56 -1.99 -0.05
N LEU A 92 2.24 -1.92 1.10
CA LEU A 92 2.21 -0.72 1.92
C LEU A 92 2.76 0.48 1.13
N LEU A 93 3.81 0.27 0.35
CA LEU A 93 4.51 1.34 -0.36
C LEU A 93 4.10 1.52 -1.82
N HIS A 94 3.24 0.66 -2.38
CA HIS A 94 2.93 0.64 -3.83
C HIS A 94 2.52 2.03 -4.37
N ASP A 95 1.77 2.77 -3.56
CA ASP A 95 1.15 4.05 -3.90
C ASP A 95 1.92 5.29 -3.39
N ILE A 96 3.12 5.09 -2.84
CA ILE A 96 3.86 6.16 -2.14
C ILE A 96 4.29 7.31 -3.07
N GLY A 97 4.43 7.02 -4.37
CA GLY A 97 4.86 7.94 -5.41
C GLY A 97 3.80 8.95 -5.85
N HIS A 98 2.52 8.75 -5.50
CA HIS A 98 1.47 9.67 -5.94
C HIS A 98 1.66 11.08 -5.41
N GLY A 99 1.54 12.06 -6.31
CA GLY A 99 1.45 13.50 -6.02
C GLY A 99 0.05 13.96 -5.57
N PRO A 100 -0.08 15.23 -5.12
CA PRO A 100 -1.39 15.85 -4.95
C PRO A 100 -2.18 15.79 -6.26
N PHE A 101 -3.50 15.57 -6.18
CA PHE A 101 -4.40 15.39 -7.33
C PHE A 101 -4.02 14.29 -8.34
N SER A 102 -2.95 13.53 -8.06
CA SER A 102 -2.58 12.29 -8.76
C SER A 102 -2.57 12.47 -10.28
N HIS A 103 -3.32 11.66 -11.04
CA HIS A 103 -3.36 11.69 -12.50
C HIS A 103 -3.68 13.06 -13.12
N ALA A 104 -4.44 13.92 -12.41
CA ALA A 104 -4.75 15.26 -12.91
C ALA A 104 -3.49 16.14 -13.05
N LEU A 105 -2.50 15.95 -12.17
CA LEU A 105 -1.23 16.69 -12.21
C LEU A 105 -0.09 15.91 -12.86
N GLU A 106 -0.18 14.59 -12.92
CA GLU A 106 0.81 13.72 -13.59
C GLU A 106 1.01 14.15 -15.05
N HIS A 107 -0.07 14.39 -15.79
CA HIS A 107 0.00 14.81 -17.20
C HIS A 107 0.24 16.31 -17.43
N THR A 108 0.25 17.15 -16.39
CA THR A 108 0.34 18.62 -16.55
C THR A 108 1.60 19.24 -15.94
N LEU A 109 2.17 18.63 -14.89
CA LEU A 109 3.32 19.19 -14.18
C LEU A 109 4.61 18.39 -14.36
N VAL A 110 4.52 17.08 -14.57
CA VAL A 110 5.69 16.19 -14.65
C VAL A 110 5.54 15.30 -15.88
N ASP A 111 5.85 15.86 -17.03
CA ASP A 111 5.72 15.17 -18.31
C ASP A 111 6.63 13.94 -18.36
N GLY A 112 6.04 12.77 -18.62
CA GLY A 112 6.75 11.51 -18.80
C GLY A 112 7.20 10.77 -17.54
N MET A 113 6.78 11.16 -16.32
CA MET A 113 7.08 10.40 -15.10
C MET A 113 5.81 9.86 -14.46
N HIS A 114 5.68 8.54 -14.44
CA HIS A 114 4.52 7.90 -13.85
C HIS A 114 4.67 7.74 -12.33
N HIS A 115 3.56 7.76 -11.60
CA HIS A 115 3.59 7.59 -10.14
C HIS A 115 4.26 6.28 -9.70
N GLU A 116 4.17 5.21 -10.50
CA GLU A 116 4.87 3.93 -10.27
C GLU A 116 6.40 4.09 -10.27
N GLU A 117 6.93 4.91 -11.18
CA GLU A 117 8.37 5.20 -11.25
C GLU A 117 8.83 6.01 -10.04
N ILE A 118 8.00 6.99 -9.61
CA ILE A 118 8.24 7.76 -8.39
C ILE A 118 8.16 6.85 -7.16
N SER A 119 7.19 5.94 -7.10
CA SER A 119 7.07 4.94 -6.03
C SER A 119 8.37 4.13 -5.96
N LEU A 120 8.86 3.61 -7.07
CA LEU A 120 10.09 2.83 -7.11
C LEU A 120 11.32 3.65 -6.67
N LEU A 121 11.44 4.92 -7.08
CA LEU A 121 12.51 5.81 -6.63
C LEU A 121 12.45 6.03 -5.11
N ILE A 122 11.26 6.28 -4.55
CA ILE A 122 11.07 6.47 -3.12
C ILE A 122 11.38 5.17 -2.36
N ILE A 123 10.93 4.02 -2.85
CA ILE A 123 11.18 2.71 -2.22
C ILE A 123 12.68 2.40 -2.24
N ARG A 124 13.41 2.74 -3.31
CA ARG A 124 14.87 2.58 -3.38
C ARG A 124 15.61 3.47 -2.37
N ASP A 125 15.23 4.75 -2.25
CA ASP A 125 15.80 5.65 -1.22
C ASP A 125 15.49 5.16 0.20
N LEU A 126 14.28 4.64 0.44
CA LEU A 126 13.96 3.96 1.70
C LEU A 126 14.84 2.73 1.89
N ASN A 127 15.05 1.91 0.87
CA ASN A 127 15.87 0.72 0.98
C ASN A 127 17.31 1.05 1.42
N GLU A 128 17.89 2.12 0.87
CA GLU A 128 19.19 2.63 1.31
C GLU A 128 19.17 3.06 2.79
N LYS A 129 18.17 3.84 3.21
CA LYS A 129 18.00 4.30 4.61
C LYS A 129 17.77 3.17 5.60
N PHE A 130 17.15 2.09 5.15
CA PHE A 130 16.87 0.89 5.93
C PHE A 130 17.89 -0.23 5.68
N ASN A 131 19.10 0.08 5.21
CA ASN A 131 20.23 -0.84 5.06
C ASN A 131 19.90 -2.10 4.22
N GLY A 132 19.16 -1.94 3.12
CA GLY A 132 18.83 -3.03 2.20
C GLY A 132 17.67 -3.93 2.64
N ARG A 133 17.02 -3.63 3.78
CA ARG A 133 15.93 -4.48 4.33
C ARG A 133 14.67 -4.52 3.46
N LEU A 134 14.52 -3.66 2.46
CA LEU A 134 13.37 -3.62 1.55
C LEU A 134 13.66 -4.29 0.20
N GLN A 135 14.84 -4.88 -0.01
CA GLN A 135 15.23 -5.41 -1.32
C GLN A 135 14.24 -6.45 -1.84
N MET A 136 13.82 -7.41 -1.02
CA MET A 136 12.84 -8.41 -1.43
C MET A 136 11.48 -7.80 -1.77
N ALA A 137 11.07 -6.72 -1.08
CA ALA A 137 9.84 -6.01 -1.40
C ALA A 137 9.94 -5.30 -2.76
N ILE A 138 11.11 -4.73 -3.10
CA ILE A 138 11.40 -4.19 -4.43
C ILE A 138 11.34 -5.30 -5.49
N ASP A 139 11.91 -6.47 -5.19
CA ASP A 139 11.94 -7.59 -6.12
C ASP A 139 10.53 -8.14 -6.41
N ILE A 140 9.66 -8.17 -5.38
CA ILE A 140 8.24 -8.51 -5.53
C ILE A 140 7.50 -7.41 -6.30
N PHE A 141 7.71 -6.14 -5.95
CA PHE A 141 7.05 -5.00 -6.58
C PHE A 141 7.35 -4.90 -8.08
N THR A 142 8.59 -5.18 -8.48
CA THR A 142 9.05 -5.09 -9.88
C THR A 142 8.91 -6.40 -10.68
N ASP A 143 8.21 -7.39 -10.13
CA ASP A 143 8.00 -8.71 -10.73
C ASP A 143 9.30 -9.43 -11.15
N VAL A 144 10.36 -9.30 -10.36
CA VAL A 144 11.62 -10.06 -10.57
C VAL A 144 11.76 -11.22 -9.57
N TYR A 145 10.95 -11.25 -8.50
CA TYR A 145 10.96 -12.34 -7.53
C TYR A 145 10.43 -13.67 -8.13
N PRO A 146 10.94 -14.86 -7.72
CA PRO A 146 10.53 -16.14 -8.28
C PRO A 146 9.07 -16.54 -8.01
N LYS A 147 8.54 -16.27 -6.80
CA LYS A 147 7.15 -16.58 -6.45
C LYS A 147 6.20 -15.51 -6.99
N LYS A 148 5.84 -15.64 -8.28
CA LYS A 148 5.03 -14.67 -9.04
C LYS A 148 3.68 -14.31 -8.42
N PHE A 149 3.06 -15.22 -7.68
CA PHE A 149 1.80 -14.92 -7.01
C PHE A 149 1.93 -13.80 -5.96
N LEU A 150 3.12 -13.57 -5.38
CA LEU A 150 3.35 -12.46 -4.45
C LEU A 150 3.22 -11.11 -5.16
N HIS A 151 3.76 -10.99 -6.38
CA HIS A 151 3.57 -9.81 -7.21
C HIS A 151 2.10 -9.64 -7.60
N GLN A 152 1.44 -10.74 -8.00
CA GLN A 152 0.02 -10.72 -8.39
C GLN A 152 -0.94 -10.26 -7.28
N LEU A 153 -0.58 -10.46 -6.01
CA LEU A 153 -1.32 -9.92 -4.88
C LEU A 153 -1.14 -8.40 -4.72
N VAL A 154 -0.02 -7.85 -5.20
CA VAL A 154 0.27 -6.40 -5.18
C VAL A 154 -0.33 -5.70 -6.40
N SER A 155 -0.15 -6.27 -7.59
CA SER A 155 -0.67 -5.75 -8.86
C SER A 155 -1.10 -6.90 -9.77
N GLY A 156 -2.37 -6.91 -10.17
CA GLY A 156 -2.94 -8.03 -10.93
C GLY A 156 -4.44 -7.88 -11.21
N GLN A 157 -5.11 -9.01 -11.47
CA GLN A 157 -6.57 -9.01 -11.63
C GLN A 157 -7.30 -9.14 -10.30
N LEU A 158 -6.65 -9.76 -9.32
CA LEU A 158 -7.13 -10.02 -7.97
C LEU A 158 -6.17 -9.44 -6.92
N ASP A 159 -5.55 -8.30 -7.24
CA ASP A 159 -4.69 -7.60 -6.28
C ASP A 159 -5.50 -7.03 -5.12
N VAL A 160 -4.83 -6.87 -3.98
CA VAL A 160 -5.47 -6.34 -2.78
C VAL A 160 -5.58 -4.80 -2.81
N ASP A 161 -4.85 -4.15 -3.71
CA ASP A 161 -5.00 -2.72 -4.02
C ASP A 161 -6.45 -2.44 -4.46
N ARG A 162 -6.89 -3.11 -5.53
CA ARG A 162 -8.25 -2.98 -6.08
C ARG A 162 -9.33 -3.43 -5.12
N MET A 163 -9.09 -4.50 -4.38
CA MET A 163 -10.03 -4.93 -3.35
C MET A 163 -10.22 -3.86 -2.28
N ASP A 164 -9.16 -3.11 -1.93
CA ASP A 164 -9.29 -1.99 -1.02
C ASP A 164 -9.99 -0.80 -1.66
N TYR A 165 -9.47 -0.24 -2.77
CA TYR A 165 -10.02 1.02 -3.26
C TYR A 165 -11.46 0.87 -3.73
N LEU A 166 -11.88 -0.26 -4.32
CA LEU A 166 -13.29 -0.45 -4.70
C LEU A 166 -14.22 -0.42 -3.49
N THR A 167 -13.85 -1.14 -2.43
CA THR A 167 -14.63 -1.20 -1.19
C THR A 167 -14.63 0.14 -0.46
N ARG A 168 -13.45 0.77 -0.36
CA ARG A 168 -13.25 2.03 0.36
C ARG A 168 -13.88 3.20 -0.38
N ASP A 169 -13.71 3.30 -1.69
CA ASP A 169 -14.31 4.37 -2.48
C ASP A 169 -15.84 4.25 -2.43
N SER A 170 -16.40 3.05 -2.54
CA SER A 170 -17.84 2.80 -2.33
C SER A 170 -18.29 3.26 -0.94
N PHE A 171 -17.56 2.86 0.11
CA PHE A 171 -17.88 3.23 1.49
C PHE A 171 -17.90 4.75 1.72
N PHE A 172 -16.88 5.47 1.28
CA PHE A 172 -16.74 6.91 1.51
C PHE A 172 -17.60 7.76 0.57
N THR A 173 -17.92 7.27 -0.63
CA THR A 173 -18.84 7.96 -1.55
C THR A 173 -20.31 7.68 -1.21
N GLY A 174 -20.61 6.58 -0.53
CA GLY A 174 -21.98 6.13 -0.28
C GLY A 174 -22.66 5.53 -1.52
N VAL A 175 -21.88 5.13 -2.53
CA VAL A 175 -22.39 4.51 -3.77
C VAL A 175 -22.24 2.99 -3.64
N ILE A 176 -23.37 2.28 -3.68
CA ILE A 176 -23.48 0.81 -3.60
C ILE A 176 -23.64 0.23 -5.01
#